data_AF-A0A8S4RLQ6-F1
#
_entry.id   AF-A0A8S4RLQ6-F1
#
_cell.length_a   1.000
_cell.length_b   1.000
_cell.length_c   1.000
_cell.angle_alpha   90.00
_cell.angle_beta   90.00
_cell.angle_gamma   90.00
#
_symmetry.space_group_name_H-M   'P 1'
#
loop_
_entity.id
_entity.type
_entity.pdbx_description
1 polymer ?
#
loop_
_entity_poly.entity_id
_entity_poly.type
_entity_poly.pdbx_seq_one_letter_code
_entity_poly.pdbx_strand_id
1 'polypeptide(L)'
;MESKVQKQIVDYFSYFEEFYNSSKSSLKICQNCAISINKLIHRCRSIKEAQIFGTPLEEFGGLQSKLLSALHNLISEEVEEIQSQRLVLEELFEQLCNKSRVLLESCKEIDFSQKIPLILGTPLQPPLEQILEFVTDTISFGGQICAQIETSLNVIAFKASDEQKKAIKKQKEAIERKHEQEKHILNKFCRRVEEKISNFIKDGTKLSLQFEPMDQMYRSVIRDVATTAGAQVYSFGQEGVDRYAVVYLKEKGPSEDELSVRREGGVWDDEKSAEMAQRRIDMVKQAELDDLEEKSRKRKHGADELSGTFYKQKYAHLIGQEAAIDAAQKTNMNKSYGEVPSENKKDSRSIEQTMADIKAKKVKKAETDRANADSEGSIGHSEGSNVQGAGSNCSR
;
A
#
# COMPACT_ATOMS: atom_id res chain seq x y z
N MET A 1 -29.75 22.48 -4.79
CA MET A 1 -29.99 22.05 -3.39
C MET A 1 -30.21 20.54 -3.33
N GLU A 2 -31.17 20.00 -4.08
CA GLU A 2 -31.48 18.55 -4.15
C GLU A 2 -30.27 17.66 -4.48
N SER A 3 -29.50 17.97 -5.53
CA SER A 3 -28.28 17.22 -5.89
C SER A 3 -27.22 17.21 -4.77
N LYS A 4 -27.14 18.27 -3.96
CA LYS A 4 -26.22 18.34 -2.81
C LYS A 4 -26.66 17.38 -1.72
N VAL A 5 -27.95 17.37 -1.35
CA VAL A 5 -28.49 16.48 -0.32
C VAL A 5 -28.43 15.02 -0.77
N GLN A 6 -28.77 14.74 -2.02
CA GLN A 6 -28.64 13.39 -2.58
C GLN A 6 -27.20 12.87 -2.48
N LYS A 7 -26.21 13.73 -2.75
CA LYS A 7 -24.79 13.37 -2.57
C LYS A 7 -24.45 13.06 -1.11
N GLN A 8 -24.98 13.83 -0.15
CA GLN A 8 -24.76 13.57 1.28
C GLN A 8 -25.44 12.28 1.75
N ILE A 9 -26.64 11.97 1.22
CA ILE A 9 -27.33 10.71 1.49
C ILE A 9 -26.47 9.53 1.03
N VAL A 10 -25.99 9.56 -0.22
CA VAL A 10 -25.14 8.48 -0.77
C VAL A 10 -23.86 8.34 0.05
N ASP A 11 -23.16 9.45 0.33
CA ASP A 11 -21.95 9.45 1.14
C ASP A 11 -22.18 8.88 2.55
N TYR A 12 -23.29 9.24 3.19
CA TYR A 12 -23.67 8.71 4.50
C TYR A 12 -23.91 7.20 4.46
N PHE A 13 -24.70 6.70 3.51
CA PHE A 13 -25.04 5.27 3.44
C PHE A 13 -23.84 4.40 3.05
N SER A 14 -22.97 4.88 2.15
CA SER A 14 -21.71 4.20 1.85
C SER A 14 -20.83 4.06 3.10
N TYR A 15 -20.76 5.12 3.91
CA TYR A 15 -19.99 5.09 5.15
C TYR A 15 -20.67 4.23 6.24
N PHE A 16 -22.00 4.26 6.33
CA PHE A 16 -22.75 3.41 7.24
C PHE A 16 -22.54 1.92 6.96
N GLU A 17 -22.50 1.52 5.68
CA GLU A 17 -22.21 0.13 5.29
C GLU A 17 -20.80 -0.29 5.75
N GLU A 18 -19.80 0.57 5.60
CA GLU A 18 -18.44 0.35 6.11
C GLU A 18 -18.45 0.19 7.64
N PHE A 19 -19.08 1.12 8.36
CA PHE A 19 -19.22 1.06 9.81
C PHE A 19 -19.92 -0.23 10.27
N TYR A 20 -21.01 -0.64 9.60
CA TYR A 20 -21.77 -1.83 9.93
C TYR A 20 -20.95 -3.10 9.75
N ASN A 21 -20.23 -3.22 8.64
CA ASN A 21 -19.39 -4.38 8.35
C ASN A 21 -18.22 -4.49 9.33
N SER A 22 -17.57 -3.37 9.64
CA SER A 22 -16.51 -3.29 10.65
C SER A 22 -17.05 -3.64 12.04
N SER A 23 -18.19 -3.07 12.44
CA SER A 23 -18.88 -3.40 13.70
C SER A 23 -19.16 -4.89 13.85
N LYS A 24 -19.68 -5.53 12.81
CA LYS A 24 -19.94 -6.97 12.81
C LYS A 24 -18.67 -7.80 12.99
N SER A 25 -17.59 -7.42 12.30
CA SER A 25 -16.29 -8.10 12.41
C SER A 25 -15.69 -7.94 13.82
N SER A 26 -15.62 -6.71 14.31
CA SER A 26 -15.08 -6.38 15.63
C SER A 26 -15.88 -7.05 16.75
N LEU A 27 -17.22 -7.06 16.69
CA LEU A 27 -18.05 -7.77 17.67
C LEU A 27 -17.76 -9.27 17.69
N LYS A 28 -17.54 -9.90 16.52
CA LYS A 28 -17.18 -11.31 16.44
C LYS A 28 -15.81 -11.59 17.08
N ILE A 29 -14.83 -10.70 16.87
CA ILE A 29 -13.51 -10.79 17.51
C ILE A 29 -13.68 -10.67 19.03
N CYS A 30 -14.38 -9.64 19.51
CA CYS A 30 -14.64 -9.43 20.93
C CYS A 30 -15.32 -10.63 21.60
N GLN A 31 -16.30 -11.26 20.91
CA GLN A 31 -16.95 -12.48 21.39
C GLN A 31 -15.98 -13.66 21.52
N ASN A 32 -15.12 -13.86 20.52
CA ASN A 32 -14.11 -14.92 20.56
C ASN A 32 -13.11 -14.69 21.71
N CYS A 33 -12.62 -13.46 21.88
CA CYS A 33 -11.74 -13.08 22.98
C CYS A 33 -12.42 -13.30 24.33
N ALA A 34 -13.69 -12.91 24.48
CA ALA A 34 -14.44 -13.13 25.72
C ALA A 34 -14.58 -14.63 26.06
N ILE A 35 -14.81 -15.49 25.06
CA ILE A 35 -14.84 -16.95 25.26
C ILE A 35 -13.45 -17.47 25.67
N SER A 36 -12.39 -16.98 25.02
CA SER A 36 -10.99 -17.33 25.35
C SER A 36 -10.65 -16.94 26.79
N ILE A 37 -10.93 -15.71 27.18
CA ILE A 37 -10.74 -15.18 28.54
C ILE A 37 -11.45 -16.04 29.58
N ASN A 38 -12.72 -16.40 29.35
CA ASN A 38 -13.46 -17.26 30.28
C ASN A 38 -12.80 -18.64 30.46
N LYS A 39 -12.29 -19.25 29.37
CA LYS A 39 -11.54 -20.51 29.44
C LYS A 39 -10.24 -20.35 30.23
N LEU A 40 -9.51 -19.25 30.00
CA LEU A 40 -8.25 -18.97 30.70
C LEU A 40 -8.48 -18.71 32.20
N ILE A 41 -9.52 -17.95 32.55
CA ILE A 41 -9.92 -17.72 33.96
C ILE A 41 -10.24 -19.06 34.66
N HIS A 42 -10.95 -19.97 33.98
CA HIS A 42 -11.22 -21.29 34.53
C HIS A 42 -9.92 -22.07 34.79
N ARG A 43 -8.98 -22.06 33.84
CA ARG A 43 -7.66 -22.70 34.02
C ARG A 43 -6.89 -22.09 35.19
N CYS A 44 -6.92 -20.76 35.37
CA CYS A 44 -6.31 -20.10 36.53
C CYS A 44 -6.92 -20.61 37.84
N ARG A 45 -8.24 -20.76 37.91
CA ARG A 45 -8.91 -21.30 39.09
C ARG A 45 -8.47 -22.74 39.38
N SER A 46 -8.47 -23.61 38.37
CA SER A 46 -8.01 -25.00 38.53
C SER A 46 -6.57 -25.10 39.00
N ILE A 47 -5.66 -24.23 38.52
CA ILE A 47 -4.27 -24.19 38.97
C ILE A 47 -4.15 -23.74 40.42
N LYS A 48 -4.97 -22.75 40.84
CA LYS A 48 -5.00 -22.28 42.24
C LYS A 48 -5.53 -23.34 43.21
N GLU A 49 -6.51 -24.13 42.78
CA GLU A 49 -7.14 -25.17 43.59
C GLU A 49 -6.33 -26.48 43.61
N ALA A 50 -5.40 -26.67 42.67
CA ALA A 50 -4.56 -27.86 42.61
C ALA A 50 -3.67 -27.98 43.85
N GLN A 51 -3.74 -29.12 44.55
CA GLN A 51 -2.83 -29.45 45.63
C GLN A 51 -1.58 -30.11 45.04
N ILE A 52 -0.45 -29.40 45.05
CA ILE A 52 0.83 -29.93 44.55
C ILE A 52 1.60 -30.71 45.62
N PHE A 53 1.22 -30.56 46.89
CA PHE A 53 1.89 -31.19 48.02
C PHE A 53 1.83 -32.72 47.94
N GLY A 54 2.96 -33.39 48.14
CA GLY A 54 3.08 -34.84 48.04
C GLY A 54 3.13 -35.38 46.60
N THR A 55 3.29 -34.51 45.61
CA THR A 55 3.49 -34.90 44.21
C THR A 55 4.93 -34.61 43.76
N PRO A 56 5.46 -35.28 42.72
CA PRO A 56 6.78 -34.97 42.14
C PRO A 56 6.92 -33.51 41.67
N LEU A 57 5.79 -32.79 41.52
CA LEU A 57 5.77 -31.40 41.11
C LEU A 57 6.08 -30.42 42.26
N GLU A 58 6.07 -30.89 43.51
CA GLU A 58 6.41 -30.09 44.70
C GLU A 58 7.86 -29.59 44.67
N GLU A 59 8.77 -30.38 44.09
CA GLU A 59 10.18 -30.02 43.92
C GLU A 59 10.37 -28.78 43.02
N PHE A 60 9.38 -28.46 42.18
CA PHE A 60 9.38 -27.29 41.31
C PHE A 60 8.78 -26.08 42.03
N GLY A 61 9.55 -25.52 42.97
CA GLY A 61 9.20 -24.30 43.69
C GLY A 61 8.70 -23.18 42.77
N GLY A 62 7.49 -22.67 43.06
CA GLY A 62 6.88 -21.57 42.31
C GLY A 62 6.28 -21.94 40.95
N LEU A 63 6.17 -23.23 40.61
CA LEU A 63 5.54 -23.69 39.36
C LEU A 63 4.13 -23.14 39.17
N GLN A 64 3.29 -23.22 40.20
CA GLN A 64 1.93 -22.64 40.21
C GLN A 64 1.94 -21.14 39.87
N SER A 65 2.85 -20.37 40.49
CA SER A 65 2.98 -18.94 40.25
C SER A 65 3.40 -18.65 38.81
N LYS A 66 4.36 -19.40 38.26
CA LYS A 66 4.81 -19.27 36.87
C LYS A 66 3.68 -19.57 35.87
N LEU A 67 2.93 -20.66 36.09
CA LEU A 67 1.80 -21.03 35.23
C LEU A 67 0.67 -19.99 35.30
N LEU A 68 0.34 -19.50 36.50
CA LEU A 68 -0.63 -18.43 36.66
C LEU A 68 -0.20 -17.15 35.96
N SER A 69 1.08 -16.77 36.07
CA SER A 69 1.63 -15.61 35.36
C SER A 69 1.50 -15.78 33.84
N ALA A 70 1.81 -16.95 33.29
CA ALA A 70 1.68 -17.21 31.86
C ALA A 70 0.22 -17.10 31.38
N LEU A 71 -0.74 -17.66 32.15
CA LEU A 71 -2.16 -17.52 31.82
C LEU A 71 -2.67 -16.08 31.94
N HIS A 72 -2.17 -15.30 32.91
CA HIS A 72 -2.52 -13.90 33.02
C HIS A 72 -2.00 -13.07 31.84
N ASN A 73 -0.83 -13.40 31.31
CA ASN A 73 -0.32 -12.74 30.09
C ASN A 73 -1.26 -13.01 28.90
N LEU A 74 -1.68 -14.26 28.70
CA LEU A 74 -2.65 -14.60 27.65
C LEU A 74 -4.00 -13.87 27.83
N ILE A 75 -4.50 -13.77 29.07
CA ILE A 75 -5.71 -12.98 29.34
C ILE A 75 -5.49 -11.51 29.00
N SER A 76 -4.31 -10.97 29.28
CA SER A 76 -3.97 -9.57 29.01
C SER A 76 -3.92 -9.30 27.50
N GLU A 77 -3.32 -10.19 26.72
CA GLU A 77 -3.30 -10.12 25.25
C GLU A 77 -4.72 -10.11 24.67
N GLU A 78 -5.62 -10.97 25.16
CA GLU A 78 -7.02 -11.00 24.71
C GLU A 78 -7.78 -9.72 25.11
N VAL A 79 -7.47 -9.12 26.26
CA VAL A 79 -8.07 -7.84 26.68
C VAL A 79 -7.55 -6.69 25.82
N GLU A 80 -6.27 -6.68 25.48
CA GLU A 80 -5.66 -5.69 24.59
C GLU A 80 -6.27 -5.77 23.19
N GLU A 81 -6.55 -6.97 22.68
CA GLU A 81 -7.26 -7.14 21.40
C GLU A 81 -8.67 -6.54 21.44
N ILE A 82 -9.46 -6.80 22.50
CA ILE A 82 -10.79 -6.18 22.66
C ILE A 82 -10.68 -4.65 22.72
N GLN A 83 -9.65 -4.11 23.39
CA GLN A 83 -9.41 -2.66 23.45
C GLN A 83 -9.04 -2.08 22.08
N SER A 84 -8.23 -2.79 21.30
CA SER A 84 -7.89 -2.39 19.93
C SER A 84 -9.15 -2.32 19.05
N GLN A 85 -10.00 -3.34 19.12
CA GLN A 85 -11.27 -3.36 18.39
C GLN A 85 -12.22 -2.23 18.81
N ARG A 86 -12.27 -1.90 20.11
CA ARG A 86 -13.03 -0.76 20.63
C ARG A 86 -12.58 0.56 20.00
N LEU A 87 -11.28 0.83 19.98
CA LEU A 87 -10.74 2.09 19.43
C LEU A 87 -11.08 2.27 17.95
N VAL A 88 -10.95 1.20 17.16
CA VAL A 88 -11.32 1.21 15.73
C VAL A 88 -12.81 1.55 15.57
N LEU A 89 -13.68 0.94 16.38
CA LEU A 89 -15.12 1.22 16.30
C LEU A 89 -15.49 2.63 16.76
N GLU A 90 -14.84 3.16 17.80
CA GLU A 90 -15.04 4.53 18.26
C GLU A 90 -14.67 5.54 17.18
N GLU A 91 -13.55 5.35 16.48
CA GLU A 91 -13.13 6.21 15.38
C GLU A 91 -14.13 6.18 14.22
N LEU A 92 -14.54 4.98 13.78
CA LEU A 92 -15.54 4.84 12.71
C LEU A 92 -16.90 5.42 13.13
N PHE A 93 -17.30 5.24 14.39
CA PHE A 93 -18.55 5.79 14.91
C PHE A 93 -18.52 7.32 14.96
N GLU A 94 -17.41 7.93 15.36
CA GLU A 94 -17.24 9.39 15.35
C GLU A 94 -17.34 9.95 13.93
N GLN A 95 -16.71 9.29 12.95
CA GLN A 95 -16.83 9.64 11.54
C GLN A 95 -18.27 9.51 11.04
N LEU A 96 -19.00 8.43 11.39
CA LEU A 96 -20.42 8.27 11.07
C LEU A 96 -21.27 9.41 11.66
N CYS A 97 -21.01 9.80 12.92
CA CYS A 97 -21.68 10.93 13.56
C CYS A 97 -21.41 12.25 12.82
N ASN A 98 -20.17 12.46 12.35
CA ASN A 98 -19.83 13.63 11.55
C ASN A 98 -20.58 13.65 10.21
N LYS A 99 -20.66 12.51 9.52
CA LYS A 99 -21.44 12.37 8.28
C LYS A 99 -22.93 12.62 8.50
N SER A 100 -23.51 12.05 9.56
CA SER A 100 -24.89 12.30 9.98
C SER A 100 -25.15 13.80 10.19
N ARG A 101 -24.26 14.48 10.93
CA ARG A 101 -24.37 15.93 11.17
C ARG A 101 -24.35 16.75 9.89
N VAL A 102 -23.45 16.43 8.95
CA VAL A 102 -23.36 17.13 7.66
C VAL A 102 -24.63 16.92 6.81
N LEU A 103 -25.19 15.71 6.83
CA LEU A 103 -26.45 15.40 6.16
C LEU A 103 -27.60 16.20 6.76
N LEU A 104 -27.76 16.16 8.10
CA LEU A 104 -28.81 16.90 8.81
C LEU A 104 -28.72 18.41 8.57
N GLU A 105 -27.51 18.98 8.59
CA GLU A 105 -27.29 20.40 8.29
C GLU A 105 -27.72 20.74 6.85
N SER A 106 -27.42 19.86 5.90
CA SER A 106 -27.79 20.05 4.50
C SER A 106 -29.30 19.97 4.27
N CYS A 107 -30.05 19.35 5.19
CA CYS A 107 -31.51 19.23 5.11
C CYS A 107 -32.26 20.38 5.79
N LYS A 108 -31.61 21.24 6.60
CA LYS A 108 -32.28 22.33 7.33
C LYS A 108 -32.94 23.38 6.42
N GLU A 109 -32.39 23.58 5.23
CA GLU A 109 -32.90 24.55 4.25
C GLU A 109 -34.02 23.97 3.37
N ILE A 110 -34.36 22.68 3.54
CA ILE A 110 -35.41 22.02 2.74
C ILE A 110 -36.78 22.28 3.35
N ASP A 111 -37.69 22.78 2.51
CA ASP A 111 -39.11 22.87 2.83
C ASP A 111 -39.81 21.53 2.51
N PHE A 112 -40.16 20.79 3.57
CA PHE A 112 -40.85 19.49 3.49
C PHE A 112 -42.27 19.58 2.90
N SER A 113 -42.83 20.77 2.74
CA SER A 113 -44.14 20.96 2.11
C SER A 113 -44.09 20.81 0.58
N GLN A 114 -42.89 20.78 -0.01
CA GLN A 114 -42.70 20.72 -1.46
C GLN A 114 -42.91 19.30 -2.00
N LYS A 115 -43.55 19.20 -3.17
CA LYS A 115 -43.81 17.93 -3.86
C LYS A 115 -42.64 17.52 -4.77
N ILE A 116 -41.44 17.43 -4.19
CA ILE A 116 -40.23 17.03 -4.91
C ILE A 116 -40.00 15.52 -4.72
N PRO A 117 -39.47 14.78 -5.72
CA PRO A 117 -39.21 13.33 -5.61
C PRO A 117 -38.36 12.94 -4.39
N LEU A 118 -37.39 13.77 -3.99
CA LEU A 118 -36.59 13.54 -2.78
C LEU A 118 -37.44 13.50 -1.49
N ILE A 119 -38.44 14.38 -1.37
CA ILE A 119 -39.28 14.49 -0.17
C ILE A 119 -40.33 13.39 -0.16
N LEU A 120 -41.01 13.18 -1.29
CA LEU A 120 -42.09 12.20 -1.42
C LEU A 120 -41.58 10.76 -1.55
N GLY A 121 -40.30 10.58 -1.88
CA GLY A 121 -39.73 9.29 -2.22
C GLY A 121 -40.04 8.86 -3.66
N THR A 122 -39.41 7.76 -4.05
CA THR A 122 -39.57 7.07 -5.33
C THR A 122 -39.63 5.56 -5.06
N PRO A 123 -40.00 4.72 -6.06
CA PRO A 123 -39.93 3.27 -5.88
C PRO A 123 -38.54 2.72 -5.50
N LEU A 124 -37.47 3.50 -5.73
CA LEU A 124 -36.08 3.12 -5.44
C LEU A 124 -35.50 3.85 -4.22
N GLN A 125 -36.20 4.85 -3.68
CA GLN A 125 -35.69 5.67 -2.59
C GLN A 125 -36.82 6.06 -1.64
N PRO A 126 -36.71 5.77 -0.34
CA PRO A 126 -37.72 6.17 0.62
C PRO A 126 -37.81 7.71 0.75
N PRO A 127 -38.94 8.22 1.27
CA PRO A 127 -39.09 9.64 1.62
C PRO A 127 -37.94 10.15 2.49
N LEU A 128 -37.53 11.41 2.27
CA LEU A 128 -36.43 12.01 3.02
C LEU A 128 -36.64 11.94 4.55
N GLU A 129 -37.86 12.09 5.02
CA GLU A 129 -38.21 11.98 6.45
C GLU A 129 -37.82 10.62 7.03
N GLN A 130 -38.15 9.52 6.34
CA GLN A 130 -37.79 8.16 6.74
C GLN A 130 -36.27 7.93 6.70
N ILE A 131 -35.57 8.56 5.74
CA ILE A 131 -34.11 8.50 5.69
C ILE A 131 -33.50 9.18 6.93
N LEU A 132 -34.01 10.34 7.33
CA LEU A 132 -33.50 11.07 8.51
C LEU A 132 -33.82 10.35 9.82
N GLU A 133 -34.98 9.69 9.91
CA GLU A 133 -35.32 8.80 11.02
C GLU A 133 -34.31 7.64 11.09
N PHE A 134 -34.06 6.96 9.97
CA PHE A 134 -33.06 5.88 9.90
C PHE A 134 -31.65 6.35 10.28
N VAL A 135 -31.24 7.55 9.86
CA VAL A 135 -29.96 8.16 10.27
C VAL A 135 -29.90 8.34 11.78
N THR A 136 -31.02 8.68 12.43
CA THR A 136 -31.06 8.83 13.89
C THR A 136 -30.95 7.48 14.59
N ASP A 137 -31.68 6.48 14.09
CA ASP A 137 -31.67 5.11 14.63
C ASP A 137 -30.30 4.46 14.55
N THR A 138 -29.59 4.68 13.44
CA THR A 138 -28.24 4.14 13.23
C THR A 138 -27.20 4.77 14.15
N ILE A 139 -27.33 6.06 14.50
CA ILE A 139 -26.48 6.69 15.52
C ILE A 139 -26.77 6.10 16.91
N SER A 140 -28.06 5.89 17.25
CA SER A 140 -28.44 5.20 18.50
C SER A 140 -27.86 3.79 18.56
N PHE A 141 -27.97 3.03 17.47
CA PHE A 141 -27.40 1.69 17.33
C PHE A 141 -25.88 1.67 17.51
N GLY A 142 -25.14 2.57 16.85
CA GLY A 142 -23.68 2.65 17.00
C GLY A 142 -23.26 3.00 18.43
N GLY A 143 -24.00 3.89 19.09
CA GLY A 143 -23.78 4.20 20.51
C GLY A 143 -24.00 2.99 21.43
N GLN A 144 -25.03 2.18 21.17
CA GLN A 144 -25.31 0.96 21.94
C GLN A 144 -24.18 -0.08 21.78
N ILE A 145 -23.64 -0.26 20.58
CA ILE A 145 -22.50 -1.16 20.34
C ILE A 145 -21.30 -0.75 21.19
N CYS A 146 -20.92 0.52 21.15
CA CYS A 146 -19.77 1.04 21.89
C CYS A 146 -19.96 0.83 23.41
N ALA A 147 -21.16 1.16 23.92
CA ALA A 147 -21.50 0.98 25.33
C ALA A 147 -21.48 -0.51 25.76
N GLN A 148 -21.90 -1.43 24.89
CA GLN A 148 -21.90 -2.86 25.17
C GLN A 148 -20.46 -3.41 25.29
N ILE A 149 -19.56 -2.98 24.39
CA ILE A 149 -18.14 -3.38 24.43
C ILE A 149 -17.47 -2.84 25.69
N GLU A 150 -17.71 -1.57 26.02
CA GLU A 150 -17.19 -0.95 27.24
C GLU A 150 -17.69 -1.66 28.50
N THR A 151 -18.99 -1.96 28.58
CA THR A 151 -19.56 -2.71 29.70
C THR A 151 -18.91 -4.09 29.84
N SER A 152 -18.68 -4.78 28.72
CA SER A 152 -18.03 -6.09 28.71
C SER A 152 -16.59 -6.03 29.22
N LEU A 153 -15.83 -5.02 28.79
CA LEU A 153 -14.48 -4.75 29.30
C LEU A 153 -14.46 -4.48 30.81
N ASN A 154 -15.40 -3.66 31.30
CA ASN A 154 -15.52 -3.35 32.72
C ASN A 154 -15.83 -4.60 33.57
N VAL A 155 -16.69 -5.50 33.06
CA VAL A 155 -16.97 -6.78 33.72
C VAL A 155 -15.72 -7.68 33.77
N ILE A 156 -14.94 -7.73 32.69
CA ILE A 156 -13.68 -8.50 32.65
C ILE A 156 -12.67 -7.91 33.66
N ALA A 157 -12.55 -6.58 33.70
CA ALA A 157 -11.68 -5.89 34.65
C ALA A 157 -12.08 -6.10 36.11
N PHE A 158 -13.38 -6.18 36.41
CA PHE A 158 -13.89 -6.46 37.76
C PHE A 158 -13.64 -7.90 38.21
N LYS A 159 -13.68 -8.86 37.26
CA LYS A 159 -13.37 -10.28 37.53
C LYS A 159 -11.87 -10.53 37.77
N ALA A 160 -11.01 -9.58 37.40
CA ALA A 160 -9.59 -9.66 37.68
C ALA A 160 -9.31 -9.34 39.16
N SER A 161 -8.59 -10.23 39.85
CA SER A 161 -8.09 -10.06 41.22
C SER A 161 -7.19 -8.82 41.35
N ASP A 162 -7.12 -8.20 42.53
CA ASP A 162 -6.28 -7.01 42.75
C ASP A 162 -4.79 -7.26 42.51
N GLU A 163 -4.32 -8.50 42.66
CA GLU A 163 -2.96 -8.92 42.27
C GLU A 163 -2.78 -8.94 40.74
N GLN A 164 -3.81 -9.34 40.00
CA GLN A 164 -3.84 -9.29 38.53
C GLN A 164 -3.89 -7.84 38.05
N LYS A 165 -4.70 -6.98 38.67
CA LYS A 165 -4.72 -5.54 38.37
C LYS A 165 -3.36 -4.89 38.60
N LYS A 166 -2.65 -5.28 39.66
CA LYS A 166 -1.31 -4.76 39.97
C LYS A 166 -0.25 -5.27 38.99
N ALA A 167 -0.33 -6.53 38.56
CA ALA A 167 0.56 -7.09 37.54
C ALA A 167 0.34 -6.44 36.17
N ILE A 168 -0.91 -6.30 35.73
CA ILE A 168 -1.30 -5.64 34.48
C ILE A 168 -0.87 -4.17 34.49
N LYS A 169 -1.13 -3.45 35.60
CA LYS A 169 -0.69 -2.06 35.76
C LYS A 169 0.84 -1.93 35.66
N LYS A 170 1.59 -2.83 36.30
CA LYS A 170 3.06 -2.83 36.25
C LYS A 170 3.60 -3.11 34.86
N GLN A 171 2.94 -3.98 34.08
CA GLN A 171 3.32 -4.29 32.70
C GLN A 171 2.99 -3.10 31.77
N LYS A 172 1.80 -2.50 31.90
CA LYS A 172 1.42 -1.28 31.18
C LYS A 172 2.40 -0.13 31.44
N GLU A 173 2.73 0.12 32.71
CA GLU A 173 3.71 1.15 33.09
C GLU A 173 5.13 0.85 32.56
N ALA A 174 5.50 -0.43 32.40
CA ALA A 174 6.80 -0.80 31.85
C ALA A 174 6.87 -0.57 30.33
N ILE A 175 5.78 -0.89 29.62
CA ILE A 175 5.65 -0.64 28.17
C ILE A 175 5.60 0.87 27.91
N GLU A 176 4.80 1.62 28.66
CA GLU A 176 4.72 3.08 28.55
C GLU A 176 6.07 3.74 28.84
N ARG A 177 6.79 3.28 29.86
CA ARG A 177 8.16 3.74 30.12
C ARG A 177 9.11 3.44 28.96
N LYS A 178 9.00 2.26 28.34
CA LYS A 178 9.81 1.91 27.17
C LYS A 178 9.50 2.81 25.97
N HIS A 179 8.21 3.05 25.71
CA HIS A 179 7.76 3.93 24.63
C HIS A 179 8.20 5.39 24.86
N GLU A 180 8.09 5.89 26.09
CA GLU A 180 8.55 7.25 26.42
C GLU A 180 10.08 7.35 26.32
N GLN A 181 10.82 6.30 26.68
CA GLN A 181 12.28 6.24 26.47
C GLN A 181 12.64 6.25 24.98
N GLU A 182 11.95 5.46 24.15
CA GLU A 182 12.15 5.43 22.69
C GLU A 182 11.85 6.80 22.08
N LYS A 183 10.73 7.44 22.46
CA LYS A 183 10.36 8.79 22.04
C LYS A 183 11.40 9.83 22.49
N HIS A 184 11.90 9.74 23.72
CA HIS A 184 12.92 10.63 24.24
C HIS A 184 14.26 10.46 23.49
N ILE A 185 14.67 9.22 23.20
CA ILE A 185 15.87 8.93 22.39
C ILE A 185 15.72 9.51 20.98
N LEU A 186 14.55 9.32 20.35
CA LEU A 186 14.25 9.84 19.02
C LEU A 186 14.27 11.37 19.01
N ASN A 187 13.62 12.04 19.97
CA ASN A 187 13.63 13.50 20.09
C ASN A 187 15.06 14.05 20.31
N LYS A 188 15.86 13.39 21.15
CA LYS A 188 17.27 13.76 21.34
C LYS A 188 18.09 13.56 20.06
N PHE A 189 17.75 12.57 19.24
CA PHE A 189 18.35 12.38 17.93
C PHE A 189 17.94 13.49 16.95
N CYS A 190 16.64 13.80 16.83
CA CYS A 190 16.13 14.88 15.98
C CYS A 190 16.87 16.20 16.27
N ARG A 191 16.96 16.62 17.53
CA ARG A 191 17.66 17.86 17.92
C ARG A 191 19.13 17.87 17.51
N ARG A 192 19.83 16.73 17.66
CA ARG A 192 21.24 16.60 17.24
C ARG A 192 21.39 16.66 15.71
N VAL A 193 20.44 16.08 14.98
CA VAL A 193 20.43 16.09 13.51
C VAL A 193 20.13 17.49 12.98
N GLU A 194 19.13 18.17 13.55
CA GLU A 194 18.81 19.57 13.24
C GLU A 194 20.02 20.49 13.44
N GLU A 195 20.71 20.38 14.58
CA GLU A 195 21.90 21.19 14.85
C GLU A 195 23.03 20.87 13.87
N LYS A 196 23.30 19.59 13.60
CA LYS A 196 24.33 19.18 12.63
C LYS A 196 24.03 19.69 11.22
N ILE A 197 22.79 19.55 10.75
CA ILE A 197 22.38 19.98 9.41
C ILE A 197 22.38 21.52 9.34
N SER A 198 21.89 22.20 10.37
CA SER A 198 21.93 23.67 10.43
C SER A 198 23.35 24.20 10.36
N ASN A 199 24.28 23.60 11.11
CA ASN A 199 25.69 23.98 11.10
C ASN A 199 26.34 23.66 9.75
N PHE A 200 26.03 22.52 9.14
CA PHE A 200 26.51 22.16 7.81
C PHE A 200 26.06 23.16 6.73
N ILE A 201 24.79 23.56 6.75
CA ILE A 201 24.25 24.54 5.80
C ILE A 201 24.89 25.93 6.01
N LYS A 202 25.12 26.33 7.27
CA LYS A 202 25.77 27.61 7.60
C LYS A 202 27.25 27.65 7.22
N ASP A 203 27.98 26.56 7.44
CA ASP A 203 29.40 26.45 7.13
C ASP A 203 29.61 26.52 5.60
N GLY A 204 28.84 25.76 4.81
CA GLY A 204 28.83 25.86 3.34
C GLY A 204 30.16 25.50 2.64
N THR A 205 31.22 25.20 3.41
CA THR A 205 32.55 24.80 2.95
C THR A 205 32.57 23.34 2.49
N LYS A 206 31.90 22.46 3.23
CA LYS A 206 31.80 21.02 2.92
C LYS A 206 30.74 20.75 1.86
N LEU A 207 31.06 19.86 0.92
CA LEU A 207 30.14 19.46 -0.17
C LEU A 207 29.04 18.51 0.32
N SER A 208 29.35 17.65 1.28
CA SER A 208 28.43 16.64 1.79
C SER A 208 28.61 16.38 3.29
N LEU A 209 27.54 15.92 3.92
CA LEU A 209 27.52 15.47 5.32
C LEU A 209 27.05 14.01 5.36
N GLN A 210 27.97 13.10 5.66
CA GLN A 210 27.69 11.67 5.79
C GLN A 210 27.36 11.32 7.24
N PHE A 211 26.27 10.58 7.42
CA PHE A 211 25.88 9.97 8.69
C PHE A 211 26.34 8.51 8.77
N GLU A 212 26.45 7.98 9.99
CA GLU A 212 26.77 6.58 10.24
C GLU A 212 25.64 5.66 9.73
N PRO A 213 25.94 4.38 9.42
CA PRO A 213 24.90 3.38 9.14
C PRO A 213 23.88 3.29 10.27
N MET A 214 22.59 3.31 9.93
CA MET A 214 21.52 3.27 10.93
C MET A 214 20.21 2.72 10.35
N ASP A 215 19.28 2.41 11.24
CA ASP A 215 17.98 1.86 10.89
C ASP A 215 17.10 2.86 10.11
N GLN A 216 16.10 2.34 9.39
CA GLN A 216 15.20 3.10 8.53
C GLN A 216 14.54 4.28 9.26
N MET A 217 14.11 4.07 10.50
CA MET A 217 13.45 5.10 11.32
C MET A 217 14.34 6.35 11.48
N TYR A 218 15.60 6.18 11.85
CA TYR A 218 16.53 7.30 12.04
C TYR A 218 16.94 7.95 10.72
N ARG A 219 17.07 7.17 9.64
CA ARG A 219 17.32 7.71 8.29
C ARG A 219 16.14 8.55 7.77
N SER A 220 14.91 8.17 8.10
CA SER A 220 13.72 8.97 7.77
C SER A 220 13.78 10.34 8.44
N VAL A 221 14.11 10.39 9.73
CA VAL A 221 14.28 11.66 10.45
C VAL A 221 15.33 12.55 9.78
N ILE A 222 16.49 12.00 9.40
CA ILE A 222 17.53 12.78 8.70
C ILE A 222 16.98 13.35 7.39
N ARG A 223 16.23 12.55 6.62
CA ARG A 223 15.61 13.00 5.37
C ARG A 223 14.62 14.12 5.61
N ASP A 224 13.75 13.99 6.60
CA ASP A 224 12.69 14.96 6.88
C ASP A 224 13.28 16.30 7.34
N VAL A 225 14.24 16.25 8.27
CA VAL A 225 14.95 17.44 8.76
C VAL A 225 15.73 18.13 7.64
N ALA A 226 16.48 17.37 6.84
CA ALA A 226 17.24 17.92 5.73
C ALA A 226 16.33 18.53 4.65
N THR A 227 15.24 17.85 4.29
CA THR A 227 14.27 18.35 3.31
C THR A 227 13.63 19.64 3.77
N THR A 228 13.27 19.73 5.07
CA THR A 228 12.73 20.94 5.69
C THR A 228 13.76 22.08 5.69
N ALA A 229 15.03 21.76 5.93
CA ALA A 229 16.13 22.71 5.86
C ALA A 229 16.56 23.06 4.42
N GLY A 230 15.91 22.49 3.40
CA GLY A 230 16.20 22.77 2.00
C GLY A 230 17.48 22.10 1.47
N ALA A 231 17.89 20.97 2.06
CA ALA A 231 19.01 20.13 1.61
C ALA A 231 18.50 18.86 0.90
N GLN A 232 19.37 18.21 0.11
CA GLN A 232 19.07 16.95 -0.58
C GLN A 232 19.66 15.77 0.19
N VAL A 233 18.96 14.64 0.25
CA VAL A 233 19.43 13.44 0.98
C VAL A 233 19.35 12.21 0.11
N TYR A 234 20.43 11.43 0.12
CA TYR A 234 20.52 10.13 -0.53
C TYR A 234 20.94 9.07 0.48
N SER A 235 20.45 7.85 0.31
CA SER A 235 20.82 6.71 1.16
C SER A 235 21.52 5.65 0.33
N PHE A 236 22.67 5.20 0.81
CA PHE A 236 23.54 4.22 0.14
C PHE A 236 23.82 3.04 1.07
N GLY A 237 24.19 1.89 0.51
CA GLY A 237 24.38 0.64 1.25
C GLY A 237 23.13 -0.25 1.28
N GLN A 238 23.27 -1.41 1.92
CA GLN A 238 22.26 -2.46 2.00
C GLN A 238 21.42 -2.35 3.29
N GLU A 239 20.10 -2.42 3.14
CA GLU A 239 19.14 -2.35 4.26
C GLU A 239 19.43 -3.45 5.29
N GLY A 240 19.52 -3.08 6.57
CA GLY A 240 19.82 -3.99 7.68
C GLY A 240 21.30 -4.37 7.87
N VAL A 241 22.22 -3.92 7.00
CA VAL A 241 23.66 -4.20 7.12
C VAL A 241 24.44 -2.91 7.37
N ASP A 242 24.54 -2.04 6.36
CA ASP A 242 25.42 -0.88 6.37
C ASP A 242 24.76 0.38 5.79
N ARG A 243 23.43 0.40 5.64
CA ARG A 243 22.75 1.52 4.98
C ARG A 243 22.89 2.82 5.75
N TYR A 244 23.48 3.81 5.10
CA TYR A 244 23.76 5.14 5.65
C TYR A 244 23.11 6.26 4.81
N ALA A 245 23.05 7.46 5.38
CA ALA A 245 22.48 8.65 4.71
C ALA A 245 23.56 9.72 4.49
N VAL A 246 23.51 10.37 3.32
CA VAL A 246 24.38 11.49 2.96
C VAL A 246 23.51 12.67 2.58
N VAL A 247 23.80 13.82 3.19
CA VAL A 247 23.11 15.09 2.98
C VAL A 247 24.00 16.00 2.14
N TYR A 248 23.41 16.61 1.11
CA TYR A 248 24.06 17.55 0.19
C TYR A 248 23.35 18.89 0.22
N LEU A 249 24.08 19.98 -0.04
CA LEU A 249 23.48 21.29 -0.23
C LEU A 249 22.66 21.30 -1.52
N LYS A 250 21.53 22.00 -1.53
CA LYS A 250 20.65 22.03 -2.72
C LYS A 250 21.30 22.65 -3.96
N GLU A 251 22.15 23.65 -3.76
CA GLU A 251 22.89 24.32 -4.84
C GLU A 251 24.12 23.50 -5.30
N LYS A 252 24.68 22.67 -4.40
CA LYS A 252 25.85 21.82 -4.66
C LYS A 252 25.46 20.35 -4.47
N GLY A 253 24.52 19.90 -5.29
CA GLY A 253 24.06 18.51 -5.29
C GLY A 253 25.16 17.54 -5.76
N PRO A 254 25.00 16.23 -5.50
CA PRO A 254 25.97 15.23 -5.92
C PRO A 254 26.07 15.16 -7.45
N SER A 255 27.27 14.90 -7.95
CA SER A 255 27.47 14.60 -9.37
C SER A 255 26.96 13.19 -9.71
N GLU A 256 26.57 12.96 -10.97
CA GLU A 256 26.18 11.61 -11.44
C GLU A 256 27.29 10.56 -11.21
N ASP A 257 28.54 10.97 -11.35
CA ASP A 257 29.72 10.14 -11.12
C ASP A 257 29.81 9.72 -9.65
N GLU A 258 29.62 10.68 -8.73
CA GLU A 258 29.60 10.41 -7.30
C GLU A 258 28.46 9.45 -6.92
N LEU A 259 27.26 9.66 -7.49
CA LEU A 259 26.12 8.80 -7.23
C LEU A 259 26.39 7.36 -7.70
N SER A 260 27.02 7.19 -8.86
CA SER A 260 27.36 5.86 -9.41
C SER A 260 28.37 5.14 -8.51
N VAL A 261 29.48 5.81 -8.17
CA VAL A 261 30.53 5.25 -7.30
C VAL A 261 29.95 4.86 -5.94
N ARG A 262 29.12 5.71 -5.33
CA ARG A 262 28.51 5.40 -4.01
C ARG A 262 27.47 4.29 -4.07
N ARG A 263 26.73 4.13 -5.19
CA ARG A 263 25.78 3.02 -5.38
C ARG A 263 26.49 1.68 -5.55
N GLU A 264 27.67 1.69 -6.15
CA GLU A 264 28.54 0.51 -6.28
C GLU A 264 29.29 0.18 -4.98
N GLY A 265 29.17 1.01 -3.93
CA GLY A 265 29.83 0.82 -2.64
C GLY A 265 31.25 1.40 -2.57
N GLY A 266 31.67 2.20 -3.55
CA GLY A 266 32.95 2.89 -3.54
C GLY A 266 32.96 4.12 -2.63
N VAL A 267 34.13 4.43 -2.06
CA VAL A 267 34.39 5.69 -1.34
C VAL A 267 34.60 6.81 -2.35
N TRP A 268 33.98 7.97 -2.11
CA TRP A 268 34.16 9.19 -2.91
C TRP A 268 34.98 10.21 -2.13
N ASP A 269 36.22 10.43 -2.58
CA ASP A 269 37.19 11.36 -1.99
C ASP A 269 37.57 12.45 -3.00
N ASP A 270 38.11 13.58 -2.51
CA ASP A 270 38.50 14.73 -3.34
C ASP A 270 39.46 14.35 -4.48
N GLU A 271 40.35 13.36 -4.26
CA GLU A 271 41.29 12.84 -5.26
C GLU A 271 40.57 12.11 -6.42
N LYS A 272 39.57 11.27 -6.09
CA LYS A 272 38.74 10.60 -7.12
C LYS A 272 37.89 11.59 -7.91
N SER A 273 37.44 12.67 -7.26
CA SER A 273 36.69 13.73 -7.94
C SER A 273 37.55 14.42 -9.00
N ALA A 274 38.82 14.70 -8.69
CA ALA A 274 39.78 15.30 -9.61
C ALA A 274 40.17 14.34 -10.75
N GLU A 275 40.37 13.06 -10.44
CA GLU A 275 40.67 12.03 -11.44
C GLU A 275 39.54 11.87 -12.47
N MET A 276 38.28 11.78 -12.00
CA MET A 276 37.12 11.67 -12.88
C MET A 276 36.91 12.93 -13.71
N ALA A 277 37.14 14.12 -13.15
CA ALA A 277 37.09 15.38 -13.89
C ALA A 277 38.15 15.41 -15.01
N GLN A 278 39.38 14.95 -14.73
CA GLN A 278 40.44 14.86 -15.72
C GLN A 278 40.09 13.88 -16.84
N ARG A 279 39.55 12.70 -16.50
CA ARG A 279 39.09 11.72 -17.48
C ARG A 279 38.01 12.29 -18.41
N ARG A 280 37.08 13.11 -17.91
CA ARG A 280 36.09 13.78 -18.77
C ARG A 280 36.74 14.77 -19.74
N ILE A 281 37.69 15.58 -19.28
CA ILE A 281 38.41 16.53 -20.13
C ILE A 281 39.15 15.77 -21.25
N ASP A 282 39.79 14.67 -20.90
CA ASP A 282 40.54 13.86 -21.86
C ASP A 282 39.61 13.15 -22.86
N MET A 283 38.45 12.66 -22.41
CA MET A 283 37.44 12.06 -23.28
C MET A 283 36.83 13.08 -24.25
N VAL A 284 36.55 14.31 -23.80
CA VAL A 284 36.05 15.39 -24.67
C VAL A 284 37.11 15.79 -25.69
N LYS A 285 38.37 15.94 -25.27
CA LYS A 285 39.48 16.21 -26.20
C LYS A 285 39.65 15.11 -27.24
N GLN A 286 39.52 13.84 -26.84
CA GLN A 286 39.59 12.72 -27.76
C GLN A 286 38.43 12.75 -28.76
N ALA A 287 37.21 13.02 -28.30
CA ALA A 287 36.05 13.14 -29.18
C ALA A 287 36.16 14.32 -30.17
N GLU A 288 36.73 15.45 -29.76
CA GLU A 288 37.01 16.58 -30.66
C GLU A 288 38.09 16.24 -31.71
N LEU A 289 39.13 15.51 -31.32
CA LEU A 289 40.15 15.00 -32.25
C LEU A 289 39.54 14.02 -33.25
N ASP A 290 38.70 13.10 -32.79
CA ASP A 290 38.02 12.12 -33.65
C ASP A 290 37.05 12.83 -34.63
N ASP A 291 36.31 13.85 -34.21
CA ASP A 291 35.41 14.64 -35.09
C ASP A 291 36.21 15.48 -36.11
N LEU A 292 37.37 16.03 -35.72
CA LEU A 292 38.29 16.71 -36.64
C LEU A 292 38.90 15.72 -37.64
N GLU A 293 39.27 14.52 -37.20
CA GLU A 293 39.77 13.48 -38.07
C GLU A 293 38.68 13.01 -39.05
N GLU A 294 37.45 12.84 -38.60
CA GLU A 294 36.32 12.47 -39.45
C GLU A 294 36.00 13.56 -40.49
N LYS A 295 36.05 14.84 -40.10
CA LYS A 295 35.94 15.98 -41.03
C LYS A 295 37.10 16.01 -42.03
N SER A 296 38.31 15.63 -41.63
CA SER A 296 39.47 15.54 -42.53
C SER A 296 39.36 14.37 -43.52
N ARG A 297 38.82 13.22 -43.08
CA ARG A 297 38.52 12.06 -43.94
C ARG A 297 37.43 12.41 -44.96
N LYS A 298 36.38 13.13 -44.55
CA LYS A 298 35.33 13.63 -45.46
C LYS A 298 35.86 14.61 -46.51
N ARG A 299 36.86 15.44 -46.18
CA ARG A 299 37.53 16.34 -47.16
C ARG A 299 38.46 15.58 -48.13
N LYS A 300 39.11 14.50 -47.68
CA LYS A 300 39.93 13.63 -48.55
C LYS A 300 39.10 12.76 -49.50
N HIS A 301 37.82 12.51 -49.21
CA HIS A 301 36.88 11.80 -50.09
C HIS A 301 36.07 12.73 -51.01
N GLY A 302 36.45 14.00 -51.15
CA GLY A 302 35.81 14.94 -52.07
C GLY A 302 36.26 14.85 -53.54
N ALA A 303 37.13 13.91 -53.89
CA ALA A 303 37.71 13.82 -55.24
C ALA A 303 37.75 12.40 -55.85
N ASP A 304 37.17 11.39 -55.19
CA ASP A 304 37.03 10.05 -55.76
C ASP A 304 35.54 9.72 -55.91
N GLU A 305 34.92 10.44 -56.84
CA GLU A 305 33.66 10.05 -57.44
C GLU A 305 33.92 8.88 -58.39
N LEU A 306 33.80 7.65 -57.88
CA LEU A 306 33.59 6.47 -58.72
C LEU A 306 32.18 5.91 -58.49
N SER A 307 31.27 6.57 -59.24
CA SER A 307 30.29 5.90 -60.08
C SER A 307 29.10 5.20 -59.40
N GLY A 308 28.14 6.02 -58.95
CA GLY A 308 26.71 5.65 -58.90
C GLY A 308 26.07 5.49 -60.30
N THR A 309 26.85 5.66 -61.37
CA THR A 309 26.40 5.60 -62.78
C THR A 309 26.57 4.21 -63.42
N PHE A 310 27.50 3.37 -62.95
CA PHE A 310 27.70 2.01 -63.51
C PHE A 310 26.54 1.06 -63.23
N TYR A 311 25.96 1.08 -62.03
CA TYR A 311 24.85 0.18 -61.68
C TYR A 311 23.56 0.57 -62.41
N LYS A 312 23.33 1.87 -62.60
CA LYS A 312 22.15 2.41 -63.29
C LYS A 312 22.20 2.14 -64.80
N GLN A 313 23.37 2.22 -65.44
CA GLN A 313 23.52 1.91 -66.87
C GLN A 313 23.41 0.41 -67.17
N LYS A 314 23.87 -0.46 -66.27
CA LYS A 314 23.85 -1.92 -66.48
C LYS A 314 22.43 -2.51 -66.57
N TYR A 315 21.42 -1.89 -65.95
CA TYR A 315 20.05 -2.40 -65.92
C TYR A 315 19.01 -1.50 -66.63
N ALA A 316 19.45 -0.41 -67.26
CA ALA A 316 18.58 0.54 -67.96
C ALA A 316 17.79 -0.12 -69.12
N HIS A 317 18.37 -1.13 -69.77
CA HIS A 317 17.73 -1.89 -70.86
C HIS A 317 16.74 -2.95 -70.36
N LEU A 318 16.78 -3.32 -69.07
CA LEU A 318 15.91 -4.34 -68.47
C LEU A 318 14.63 -3.75 -67.86
N ILE A 319 14.67 -2.50 -67.40
CA ILE A 319 13.56 -1.88 -66.64
C ILE A 319 12.94 -0.69 -67.38
N GLY A 320 13.59 -0.17 -68.43
CA GLY A 320 13.14 1.03 -69.13
C GLY A 320 13.53 2.30 -68.35
N GLN A 321 14.03 3.31 -69.07
CA GLN A 321 14.63 4.50 -68.45
C GLN A 321 13.66 5.29 -67.56
N GLU A 322 12.36 5.29 -67.88
CA GLU A 322 11.35 6.02 -67.09
C GLU A 322 10.93 5.27 -65.81
N ALA A 323 10.76 3.95 -65.86
CA ALA A 323 10.33 3.18 -64.69
C ALA A 323 11.42 3.06 -63.62
N ALA A 324 12.71 3.12 -64.02
CA ALA A 324 13.83 3.11 -63.10
C ALA A 324 13.96 4.41 -62.29
N ILE A 325 13.56 5.57 -62.86
CA ILE A 325 13.59 6.86 -62.17
C ILE A 325 12.46 6.94 -61.14
N ASP A 326 11.27 6.47 -61.51
CA ASP A 326 10.09 6.48 -60.63
C ASP A 326 10.23 5.49 -59.46
N ALA A 327 10.83 4.31 -59.71
CA ALA A 327 11.16 3.35 -58.65
C ALA A 327 12.25 3.88 -57.70
N ALA A 328 13.27 4.58 -58.22
CA ALA A 328 14.34 5.16 -57.40
C ALA A 328 13.86 6.34 -56.54
N GLN A 329 12.89 7.12 -57.00
CA GLN A 329 12.20 8.12 -56.18
C GLN A 329 11.38 7.46 -55.07
N LYS A 330 10.70 6.34 -55.34
CA LYS A 330 9.94 5.58 -54.33
C LYS A 330 10.81 4.93 -53.25
N THR A 331 12.05 4.57 -53.55
CA THR A 331 12.96 3.93 -52.57
C THR A 331 13.81 4.91 -51.77
N ASN A 332 13.83 6.19 -52.13
CA ASN A 332 14.49 7.19 -51.30
C ASN A 332 13.58 7.59 -50.13
N MET A 333 14.02 7.16 -48.94
CA MET A 333 13.67 7.64 -47.61
C MET A 333 12.76 6.74 -46.77
N ASN A 334 13.36 5.65 -46.27
CA ASN A 334 13.10 5.19 -44.91
C ASN A 334 14.32 5.55 -44.05
N LYS A 335 14.27 6.67 -43.30
CA LYS A 335 15.38 7.14 -42.45
C LYS A 335 15.37 6.54 -41.04
N SER A 336 14.39 5.71 -40.71
CA SER A 336 14.35 4.97 -39.45
C SER A 336 13.89 3.55 -39.71
N TYR A 337 14.81 2.60 -39.57
CA TYR A 337 14.50 1.18 -39.66
C TYR A 337 13.45 0.82 -38.59
N GLY A 338 12.24 0.45 -39.03
CA GLY A 338 11.17 0.00 -38.13
C GLY A 338 9.80 0.67 -38.33
N GLU A 339 9.72 1.76 -39.09
CA GLU A 339 8.44 2.44 -39.36
C GLU A 339 7.97 2.14 -40.79
N VAL A 340 6.84 1.42 -40.90
CA VAL A 340 6.13 1.20 -42.16
C VAL A 340 5.02 2.26 -42.27
N PRO A 341 5.00 3.09 -43.32
CA PRO A 341 3.90 4.05 -43.56
C PRO A 341 2.55 3.33 -43.58
N SER A 342 1.51 3.97 -43.03
CA SER A 342 0.17 3.39 -42.92
C SER A 342 -0.44 2.99 -44.27
N GLU A 343 -0.05 3.66 -45.37
CA GLU A 343 -0.50 3.31 -46.72
C GLU A 343 -0.02 1.93 -47.18
N ASN A 344 1.10 1.44 -46.63
CA ASN A 344 1.68 0.14 -46.97
C ASN A 344 1.28 -0.97 -45.98
N LYS A 345 0.45 -0.68 -44.98
CA LYS A 345 -0.04 -1.67 -44.02
C LYS A 345 -1.31 -2.34 -44.55
N LYS A 346 -1.40 -3.67 -44.37
CA LYS A 346 -2.54 -4.50 -44.80
C LYS A 346 -3.83 -4.23 -43.99
N ASP A 347 -3.72 -3.68 -42.79
CA ASP A 347 -4.86 -3.24 -41.97
C ASP A 347 -4.89 -1.71 -41.92
N SER A 348 -5.90 -1.12 -42.56
CA SER A 348 -6.12 0.32 -42.65
C SER A 348 -7.13 0.84 -41.63
N ARG A 349 -7.61 0.00 -40.70
CA ARG A 349 -8.59 0.41 -39.68
C ARG A 349 -7.93 1.35 -38.67
N SER A 350 -8.72 2.30 -38.16
CA SER A 350 -8.25 3.19 -37.10
C SER A 350 -8.09 2.43 -35.79
N ILE A 351 -7.17 2.91 -34.94
CA ILE A 351 -6.89 2.33 -33.61
C ILE A 351 -8.18 2.24 -32.78
N GLU A 352 -9.05 3.25 -32.84
CA GLU A 352 -10.34 3.27 -32.14
C GLU A 352 -11.29 2.18 -32.64
N GLN A 353 -11.32 1.95 -33.95
CA GLN A 353 -12.15 0.90 -34.56
C GLN A 353 -11.67 -0.49 -34.14
N THR A 354 -10.34 -0.70 -34.06
CA THR A 354 -9.76 -1.94 -33.54
C THR A 354 -10.09 -2.15 -32.05
N MET A 355 -10.03 -1.09 -31.24
CA MET A 355 -10.34 -1.17 -29.81
C MET A 355 -11.82 -1.47 -29.55
N ALA A 356 -12.72 -0.94 -30.39
CA ALA A 356 -14.15 -1.26 -30.35
C ALA A 356 -14.42 -2.73 -30.72
N ASP A 357 -13.77 -3.25 -31.77
CA ASP A 357 -13.89 -4.65 -32.18
C ASP A 357 -13.37 -5.61 -31.11
N ILE A 358 -12.26 -5.27 -30.43
CA ILE A 358 -11.71 -6.06 -29.32
C ILE A 358 -12.70 -6.08 -28.15
N LYS A 359 -13.28 -4.94 -27.78
CA LYS A 359 -14.28 -4.86 -26.71
C LYS A 359 -15.53 -5.68 -27.05
N ALA A 360 -16.03 -5.56 -28.29
CA ALA A 360 -17.19 -6.32 -28.76
C ALA A 360 -16.94 -7.84 -28.77
N LYS A 361 -15.74 -8.28 -29.19
CA LYS A 361 -15.35 -9.70 -29.12
C LYS A 361 -15.23 -10.22 -27.69
N LYS A 362 -14.70 -9.41 -26.76
CA LYS A 362 -14.60 -9.79 -25.34
C LYS A 362 -15.98 -9.98 -24.69
N VAL A 363 -16.94 -9.11 -24.99
CA VAL A 363 -18.32 -9.22 -24.49
C VAL A 363 -18.98 -10.49 -25.01
N LYS A 364 -18.91 -10.74 -26.32
CA LYS A 364 -19.49 -11.95 -26.93
C LYS A 364 -18.88 -13.24 -26.37
N LYS A 365 -17.58 -13.25 -26.06
CA LYS A 365 -16.91 -14.40 -25.44
C LYS A 365 -17.39 -14.64 -24.00
N ALA A 366 -17.56 -13.57 -23.21
CA ALA A 366 -18.07 -13.67 -21.86
C ALA A 366 -19.53 -14.17 -21.80
N GLU A 367 -20.36 -13.83 -22.80
CA GLU A 367 -21.74 -14.34 -22.91
C GLU A 367 -21.79 -15.83 -23.30
N THR A 368 -20.88 -16.28 -24.16
CA THR A 368 -20.79 -17.70 -24.54
C THR A 368 -20.22 -18.57 -23.43
N ASP A 369 -19.26 -18.06 -22.65
CA ASP A 369 -18.71 -18.75 -21.49
C ASP A 369 -19.74 -18.88 -20.35
N ARG A 370 -20.67 -17.91 -20.20
CA ARG A 370 -21.79 -18.00 -19.23
C ARG A 370 -22.87 -18.99 -19.67
N ALA A 371 -23.22 -19.02 -20.96
CA ALA A 371 -24.22 -19.96 -21.48
C ALA A 371 -23.76 -21.44 -21.39
N ASN A 372 -22.46 -21.70 -21.47
CA ASN A 372 -21.92 -23.05 -21.30
C ASN A 372 -21.93 -23.52 -19.83
N ALA A 373 -21.72 -22.61 -18.88
CA ALA A 373 -21.73 -22.94 -17.44
C ALA A 373 -23.13 -23.32 -16.91
N ASP A 374 -24.20 -22.78 -17.50
CA ASP A 374 -25.58 -23.11 -17.12
C ASP A 374 -26.08 -24.45 -17.70
N SER A 375 -25.34 -25.04 -18.66
CA SER A 375 -25.72 -26.31 -19.31
C SER A 375 -25.18 -27.58 -18.61
N GLU A 376 -24.16 -27.46 -17.75
CA GLU A 376 -23.55 -28.59 -17.03
C GLU A 376 -24.15 -28.85 -15.64
N GLY A 377 -25.12 -28.03 -15.18
CA GLY A 377 -25.69 -28.10 -13.83
C GLY A 377 -26.94 -28.97 -13.63
N SER A 378 -27.44 -29.69 -14.66
CA SER A 378 -28.79 -30.31 -14.59
C SER A 378 -28.89 -31.82 -14.86
N ILE A 379 -27.82 -32.60 -14.66
CA ILE A 379 -27.92 -34.06 -14.74
C ILE A 379 -27.26 -34.72 -13.52
N GLY A 380 -28.09 -35.24 -12.60
CA GLY A 380 -27.67 -36.32 -11.70
C GLY A 380 -28.36 -36.37 -10.33
N HIS A 381 -29.60 -36.84 -10.25
CA HIS A 381 -30.04 -37.76 -9.18
C HIS A 381 -31.43 -38.36 -9.46
N SER A 382 -31.47 -39.61 -9.91
CA SER A 382 -32.64 -40.51 -9.76
C SER A 382 -32.20 -41.97 -9.81
N GLU A 383 -32.87 -42.80 -9.00
CA GLU A 383 -32.71 -44.25 -8.72
C GLU A 383 -31.70 -44.58 -7.61
N GLY A 384 -32.02 -45.30 -6.53
CA GLY A 384 -33.22 -46.02 -6.12
C GLY A 384 -32.81 -47.16 -5.15
N SER A 385 -33.42 -47.19 -3.95
CA SER A 385 -33.70 -48.38 -3.09
C SER A 385 -32.60 -49.40 -2.74
N ASN A 386 -32.41 -49.76 -1.46
CA ASN A 386 -33.05 -50.96 -0.86
C ASN A 386 -32.62 -51.28 0.62
N VAL A 387 -33.59 -51.88 1.34
CA VAL A 387 -33.58 -52.76 2.55
C VAL A 387 -33.03 -52.28 3.91
N GLN A 388 -33.98 -52.08 4.85
CA GLN A 388 -33.80 -52.32 6.28
C GLN A 388 -34.05 -53.80 6.61
N GLY A 389 -33.08 -54.46 7.23
CA GLY A 389 -33.21 -55.81 7.79
C GLY A 389 -32.90 -55.79 9.29
N ALA A 390 -33.89 -56.08 10.11
CA ALA A 390 -33.78 -56.27 11.54
C ALA A 390 -33.01 -57.56 11.87
N GLY A 391 -32.06 -57.48 12.79
CA GLY A 391 -31.33 -58.63 13.34
C GLY A 391 -31.39 -58.65 14.86
N SER A 392 -32.28 -59.48 15.39
CA SER A 392 -32.28 -59.95 16.78
C SER A 392 -31.35 -61.16 16.93
N ASN A 393 -30.53 -61.19 17.98
CA ASN A 393 -30.10 -62.33 18.83
C ASN A 393 -28.78 -61.93 19.53
N CYS A 394 -28.73 -61.70 20.85
CA CYS A 394 -28.93 -62.61 21.99
C CYS A 394 -27.82 -63.66 22.18
N SER A 395 -27.16 -63.56 23.34
CA SER A 395 -26.38 -64.58 24.08
C SER A 395 -24.99 -64.97 23.58
N ARG A 396 -23.95 -64.53 24.31
CA ARG A 396 -23.32 -65.38 25.35
C ARG A 396 -22.50 -64.55 26.33
#